data_AF-A0A7U9RH06-F1
#
_entry.id   AF-A0A7U9RH06-F1
#
_cell.length_a   1.000
_cell.length_b   1.000
_cell.length_c   1.000
_cell.angle_alpha   90.00
_cell.angle_beta   90.00
_cell.angle_gamma   90.00
#
_symmetry.space_group_name_H-M   'P 1'
#
loop_
_entity.id
_entity.type
_entity.pdbx_description
1 polymer ?
#
loop_
_entity_poly.entity_id
_entity_poly.type
_entity_poly.pdbx_seq_one_letter_code
_entity_poly.pdbx_strand_id
1 'polypeptide(L)'
;MVLWGLAVTISRAASFFLTDQTMADTYEYYENAMIQAQERQQVFSTGLAFIYRENLSGLLQFTGNRIEAAGVYQVVLQILWLWLFFAGVCMIFGRLAGFTAGTLMAVSPWILGSIFVVAPENFYMLFWAAALLFLGLAVKDAKDTEKEKNGAGAVLCLLAAGFLAGMITVWHYLGLYLLLVILYVWVVFWSRVKKKFVLLIGMMLGGGVSCAHIAAAAGKSAAAQFDGWMMELQKLPQRFLYEETELENWLFCAIGAAVLCRNLAALTAKGKSREQEEAVLASSNTIQETDRKVPQKTETEDERPDSYFIAQDGRKVKYLDNPLPVPKKHVKKEMNFAIDDVEGDFDINDDFDLQINSGDDFDI
;
A
#
# COMPACT_ATOMS: atom_id res chain seq x y z
N MET A 1 -3.05 -11.62 -5.27
CA MET A 1 -2.19 -11.56 -4.09
C MET A 1 -1.83 -12.96 -3.61
N VAL A 2 -2.80 -13.81 -3.25
CA VAL A 2 -2.54 -15.18 -2.79
C VAL A 2 -1.74 -16.01 -3.81
N LEU A 3 -2.16 -16.04 -5.08
CA LEU A 3 -1.42 -16.78 -6.13
C LEU A 3 0.02 -16.29 -6.32
N TRP A 4 0.23 -14.96 -6.32
CA TRP A 4 1.58 -14.38 -6.44
C TRP A 4 2.45 -14.73 -5.23
N GLY A 5 1.88 -14.63 -4.02
CA GLY A 5 2.58 -14.97 -2.80
C GLY A 5 2.94 -16.46 -2.74
N LEU A 6 2.02 -17.35 -3.13
CA LEU A 6 2.29 -18.78 -3.25
C LEU A 6 3.38 -19.05 -4.29
N ALA A 7 3.32 -18.42 -5.46
CA ALA A 7 4.34 -18.56 -6.49
C ALA A 7 5.73 -18.14 -5.98
N VAL A 8 5.83 -17.02 -5.27
CA VAL A 8 7.09 -16.58 -4.64
C VAL A 8 7.56 -17.58 -3.60
N THR A 9 6.71 -17.97 -2.65
CA THR A 9 7.07 -18.93 -1.59
C THR A 9 7.53 -20.27 -2.17
N ILE A 10 6.78 -20.82 -3.13
CA ILE A 10 7.13 -22.07 -3.80
C ILE A 10 8.42 -21.90 -4.59
N SER A 11 8.61 -20.78 -5.31
CA SER A 11 9.85 -20.54 -6.06
C SER A 11 11.07 -20.54 -5.15
N ARG A 12 10.98 -19.95 -3.94
CA ARG A 12 12.09 -19.87 -2.99
C ARG A 12 12.36 -21.19 -2.31
N ALA A 13 11.31 -21.87 -1.86
CA ALA A 13 11.44 -23.21 -1.30
C ALA A 13 12.00 -24.19 -2.34
N ALA A 14 11.47 -24.19 -3.57
CA ALA A 14 11.95 -25.04 -4.64
C ALA A 14 13.42 -24.74 -5.00
N SER A 15 13.79 -23.46 -5.11
CA SER A 15 15.18 -23.07 -5.38
C SER A 15 16.12 -23.65 -4.31
N PHE A 16 15.77 -23.51 -3.03
CA PHE A 16 16.62 -23.96 -1.94
C PHE A 16 16.65 -25.49 -1.77
N PHE A 17 15.51 -26.17 -1.84
CA PHE A 17 15.41 -27.61 -1.54
C PHE A 17 15.65 -28.54 -2.73
N LEU A 18 15.50 -28.06 -3.96
CA LEU A 18 15.67 -28.88 -5.17
C LEU A 18 16.99 -28.64 -5.89
N THR A 19 17.75 -27.63 -5.48
CA THR A 19 19.06 -27.33 -6.07
C THR A 19 20.17 -27.83 -5.16
N ASP A 20 21.12 -28.58 -5.70
CA ASP A 20 22.30 -29.09 -4.97
C ASP A 20 23.37 -28.00 -4.68
N GLN A 21 22.97 -26.73 -4.61
CA GLN A 21 23.88 -25.63 -4.32
C GLN A 21 24.22 -25.57 -2.83
N THR A 22 25.51 -25.56 -2.52
CA THR A 22 26.01 -25.41 -1.16
C THR A 22 25.99 -23.95 -0.71
N MET A 23 25.68 -23.73 0.57
CA MET A 23 25.76 -22.40 1.18
C MET A 23 27.20 -21.86 1.13
N ALA A 24 27.34 -20.61 0.68
CA ALA A 24 28.60 -19.88 0.66
C ALA A 24 28.65 -18.84 1.80
N ASP A 25 29.77 -18.81 2.52
CA ASP A 25 30.07 -17.78 3.52
C ASP A 25 31.19 -16.87 3.00
N THR A 26 30.95 -16.23 1.86
CA THR A 26 31.96 -15.42 1.13
C THR A 26 32.54 -14.28 1.98
N TYR A 27 31.76 -13.77 2.93
CA TYR A 27 32.11 -12.63 3.77
C TYR A 27 32.36 -13.02 5.24
N GLU A 28 32.52 -14.31 5.53
CA GLU A 28 32.82 -14.86 6.87
C GLU A 28 31.78 -14.48 7.94
N TYR A 29 30.54 -14.16 7.56
CA TYR A 29 29.47 -13.81 8.50
C TYR A 29 29.07 -15.01 9.36
N TYR A 30 28.97 -16.19 8.76
CA TYR A 30 28.65 -17.41 9.49
C TYR A 30 29.80 -17.81 10.42
N GLU A 31 31.05 -17.79 9.94
CA GLU A 31 32.22 -18.13 10.76
C GLU A 31 32.29 -17.24 12.02
N ASN A 32 32.09 -15.93 11.87
CA ASN A 32 32.13 -14.98 12.98
C ASN A 32 30.89 -15.03 13.90
N ALA A 33 29.79 -15.65 13.46
CA ALA A 33 28.57 -15.84 14.26
C ALA A 33 28.59 -17.13 15.10
N MET A 34 29.48 -18.09 14.75
CA MET A 34 29.58 -19.35 15.47
C MET A 34 29.93 -19.15 16.95
N ILE A 35 29.36 -19.99 17.81
CA ILE A 35 29.51 -19.90 19.27
C ILE A 35 30.99 -19.94 19.72
N GLN A 36 31.82 -20.70 19.00
CA GLN A 36 33.26 -20.83 19.29
C GLN A 36 34.10 -19.65 18.78
N ALA A 37 33.55 -18.82 17.89
CA ALA A 37 34.24 -17.65 17.34
C ALA A 37 34.14 -16.40 18.24
N GLN A 38 33.49 -16.51 19.40
CA GLN A 38 33.28 -15.39 20.32
C GLN A 38 34.59 -14.80 20.89
N GLU A 39 35.71 -15.52 20.76
CA GLU A 39 37.07 -15.05 21.11
C GLU A 39 37.80 -14.31 19.97
N ARG A 40 37.30 -14.34 18.72
CA ARG A 40 37.94 -13.61 17.61
C ARG A 40 37.52 -12.13 17.60
N GLN A 41 38.52 -11.27 17.44
CA GLN A 41 38.41 -9.82 17.40
C GLN A 41 37.51 -9.34 16.24
N GLN A 42 36.71 -8.30 16.49
CA GLN A 42 35.69 -7.77 15.59
C GLN A 42 36.28 -7.35 14.22
N VAL A 43 35.84 -8.01 13.13
CA VAL A 43 36.28 -7.71 11.75
C VAL A 43 35.29 -6.80 11.00
N PHE A 44 34.07 -6.58 11.52
CA PHE A 44 33.02 -5.89 10.76
C PHE A 44 33.12 -4.36 10.86
N SER A 45 33.12 -3.70 9.69
CA SER A 45 33.24 -2.25 9.56
C SER A 45 31.90 -1.50 9.61
N THR A 46 30.77 -2.17 9.35
CA THR A 46 29.45 -1.52 9.21
C THR A 46 28.46 -1.91 10.31
N GLY A 47 27.54 -0.99 10.63
CA GLY A 47 26.48 -1.23 11.62
C GLY A 47 25.56 -2.39 11.25
N LEU A 48 25.21 -2.53 9.97
CA LEU A 48 24.37 -3.64 9.48
C LEU A 48 25.04 -5.00 9.71
N ALA A 49 26.32 -5.14 9.37
CA ALA A 49 27.07 -6.37 9.56
C ALA A 49 27.09 -6.81 11.03
N PHE A 50 27.28 -5.85 11.94
CA PHE A 50 27.26 -6.09 13.38
C PHE A 50 25.91 -6.65 13.85
N ILE A 51 24.80 -5.98 13.50
CA ILE A 51 23.45 -6.38 13.94
C ILE A 51 23.05 -7.73 13.33
N TYR A 52 23.37 -7.93 12.06
CA TYR A 52 23.11 -9.21 11.39
C TYR A 52 23.85 -10.36 12.06
N ARG A 53 25.13 -10.19 12.37
CA ARG A 53 25.93 -11.21 13.07
C ARG A 53 25.38 -11.50 14.46
N GLU A 54 24.95 -10.49 15.21
CA GLU A 54 24.30 -10.69 16.52
C GLU A 54 23.02 -11.53 16.40
N ASN A 55 22.18 -11.23 15.41
CA ASN A 55 20.97 -12.01 15.15
C ASN A 55 21.27 -13.45 14.72
N LEU A 56 22.26 -13.62 13.84
CA LEU A 56 22.70 -14.92 13.36
C LEU A 56 23.31 -15.77 14.48
N SER A 57 24.11 -15.18 15.38
CA SER A 57 24.64 -15.88 16.55
C SER A 57 23.52 -16.33 17.48
N GLY A 58 22.50 -15.48 17.71
CA GLY A 58 21.30 -15.86 18.44
C GLY A 58 20.60 -17.07 17.82
N LEU A 59 20.43 -17.11 16.50
CA LEU A 59 19.88 -18.28 15.80
C LEU A 59 20.72 -19.55 16.02
N LEU A 60 22.05 -19.45 15.85
CA LEU A 60 22.96 -20.58 15.96
C LEU A 60 23.05 -21.14 17.40
N GLN A 61 22.78 -20.34 18.41
CA GLN A 61 22.63 -20.81 19.79
C GLN A 61 21.45 -21.79 19.95
N PHE A 62 20.37 -21.63 19.18
CA PHE A 62 19.21 -22.51 19.23
C PHE A 62 19.32 -23.70 18.27
N THR A 63 19.87 -23.50 17.07
CA THR A 63 19.92 -24.54 16.02
C THR A 63 21.22 -25.35 16.03
N GLY A 64 22.23 -24.89 16.77
CA GLY A 64 23.61 -25.34 16.67
C GLY A 64 24.35 -24.70 15.49
N ASN A 65 25.68 -24.83 15.48
CA ASN A 65 26.58 -24.34 14.42
C ASN A 65 26.43 -25.16 13.12
N ARG A 66 25.26 -25.08 12.49
CA ARG A 66 24.95 -25.70 11.18
C ARG A 66 24.76 -24.60 10.15
N ILE A 67 25.56 -24.61 9.08
CA ILE A 67 25.43 -23.64 7.99
C ILE A 67 24.09 -23.77 7.24
N GLU A 68 23.52 -24.97 7.22
CA GLU A 68 22.17 -25.23 6.69
C GLU A 68 21.09 -24.40 7.40
N ALA A 69 21.22 -24.18 8.72
CA ALA A 69 20.29 -23.36 9.48
C ALA A 69 20.34 -21.89 9.06
N ALA A 70 21.54 -21.39 8.75
CA ALA A 70 21.72 -20.06 8.16
C ALA A 70 21.07 -19.97 6.77
N GLY A 71 21.16 -21.02 5.96
CA GLY A 71 20.47 -21.11 4.67
C GLY A 71 18.94 -21.06 4.78
N VAL A 72 18.36 -21.88 5.66
CA VAL A 72 16.90 -21.85 5.92
C VAL A 72 16.47 -20.47 6.43
N TYR A 73 17.28 -19.85 7.28
CA TYR A 73 17.04 -18.50 7.77
C TYR A 73 17.05 -17.45 6.64
N GLN A 74 18.00 -17.52 5.70
CA GLN A 74 18.03 -16.66 4.51
C GLN A 74 16.75 -16.80 3.67
N VAL A 75 16.30 -18.04 3.42
CA VAL A 75 15.05 -18.32 2.69
C VAL A 75 13.86 -17.69 3.39
N VAL A 76 13.73 -17.90 4.71
CA VAL A 76 12.61 -17.38 5.49
C VAL A 76 12.60 -15.85 5.49
N LEU A 77 13.75 -15.21 5.74
CA LEU A 77 13.88 -13.77 5.63
C LEU A 77 13.44 -13.28 4.25
N GLN A 78 13.89 -13.95 3.19
CA GLN A 78 13.60 -13.56 1.82
C GLN A 78 12.12 -13.64 1.46
N ILE A 79 11.47 -14.74 1.83
CA ILE A 79 10.03 -14.90 1.64
C ILE A 79 9.29 -13.80 2.41
N LEU A 80 9.60 -13.61 3.70
CA LEU A 80 8.93 -12.63 4.54
C LEU A 80 9.07 -11.21 3.96
N TRP A 81 10.28 -10.77 3.61
CA TRP A 81 10.46 -9.41 3.12
C TRP A 81 9.81 -9.19 1.75
N LEU A 82 9.79 -10.18 0.85
CA LEU A 82 9.08 -10.07 -0.43
C LEU A 82 7.57 -9.89 -0.25
N TRP A 83 6.98 -10.62 0.70
CA TRP A 83 5.57 -10.48 1.05
C TRP A 83 5.26 -9.09 1.65
N LEU A 84 6.07 -8.64 2.59
CA LEU A 84 5.91 -7.31 3.21
C LEU A 84 6.12 -6.19 2.18
N PHE A 85 7.12 -6.32 1.31
CA PHE A 85 7.44 -5.36 0.25
C PHE A 85 6.27 -5.25 -0.72
N PHE A 86 5.77 -6.37 -1.23
CA PHE A 86 4.60 -6.41 -2.11
C PHE A 86 3.38 -5.75 -1.46
N ALA A 87 3.10 -6.07 -0.20
CA ALA A 87 1.98 -5.50 0.53
C ALA A 87 2.15 -3.98 0.73
N GLY A 88 3.32 -3.52 1.16
CA GLY A 88 3.63 -2.09 1.33
C GLY A 88 3.51 -1.30 0.02
N VAL A 89 4.09 -1.81 -1.07
CA VAL A 89 3.97 -1.17 -2.39
C VAL A 89 2.51 -1.16 -2.86
N CYS A 90 1.76 -2.26 -2.69
CA CYS A 90 0.33 -2.30 -3.03
C CYS A 90 -0.49 -1.24 -2.29
N MET A 91 -0.20 -1.01 -1.01
CA MET A 91 -0.93 -0.04 -0.19
C MET A 91 -0.57 1.40 -0.56
N ILE A 92 0.69 1.68 -0.85
CA ILE A 92 1.16 3.02 -1.19
C ILE A 92 0.80 3.35 -2.64
N PHE A 93 1.24 2.52 -3.59
CA PHE A 93 1.21 2.82 -5.03
C PHE A 93 0.04 2.19 -5.78
N GLY A 94 -0.66 1.23 -5.18
CA GLY A 94 -1.78 0.51 -5.78
C GLY A 94 -1.41 -0.91 -6.22
N ARG A 95 -2.42 -1.73 -6.51
CA ARG A 95 -2.25 -3.17 -6.78
C ARG A 95 -1.35 -3.45 -7.99
N LEU A 96 -1.54 -2.75 -9.10
CA LEU A 96 -0.75 -2.94 -10.32
C LEU A 96 0.74 -2.66 -10.05
N ALA A 97 1.04 -1.56 -9.34
CA ALA A 97 2.39 -1.19 -8.95
C ALA A 97 3.04 -2.23 -8.04
N GLY A 98 2.28 -2.83 -7.12
CA GLY A 98 2.78 -3.92 -6.27
C GLY A 98 3.10 -5.19 -7.06
N PHE A 99 2.27 -5.57 -8.04
CA PHE A 99 2.57 -6.69 -8.93
C PHE A 99 3.82 -6.45 -9.77
N THR A 100 3.97 -5.27 -10.36
CA THR A 100 5.14 -4.96 -11.20
C THR A 100 6.42 -4.91 -10.37
N ALA A 101 6.46 -4.10 -9.31
CA ALA A 101 7.64 -3.97 -8.46
C ALA A 101 7.98 -5.26 -7.70
N GLY A 102 6.97 -5.93 -7.15
CA GLY A 102 7.16 -7.19 -6.44
C GLY A 102 7.68 -8.29 -7.36
N THR A 103 7.12 -8.43 -8.56
CA THR A 103 7.61 -9.42 -9.52
C THR A 103 9.03 -9.09 -9.99
N LEU A 104 9.34 -7.82 -10.24
CA LEU A 104 10.69 -7.39 -10.61
C LEU A 104 11.73 -7.81 -9.57
N MET A 105 11.42 -7.63 -8.27
CA MET A 105 12.28 -8.10 -7.18
C MET A 105 12.31 -9.63 -7.10
N ALA A 106 11.17 -10.29 -7.26
CA ALA A 106 11.07 -11.75 -7.13
C ALA A 106 11.81 -12.53 -8.24
N VAL A 107 11.91 -11.96 -9.45
CA VAL A 107 12.60 -12.61 -10.58
C VAL A 107 14.05 -12.16 -10.75
N SER A 108 14.52 -11.21 -9.94
CA SER A 108 15.91 -10.74 -9.98
C SER A 108 16.87 -11.93 -9.77
N PRO A 109 17.82 -12.17 -10.69
CA PRO A 109 18.82 -13.23 -10.55
C PRO A 109 19.69 -13.03 -9.30
N TRP A 110 20.03 -11.78 -8.97
CA TRP A 110 20.84 -11.46 -7.81
C TRP A 110 20.09 -11.78 -6.51
N ILE A 111 18.80 -11.44 -6.43
CA ILE A 111 17.97 -11.77 -5.27
C ILE A 111 17.80 -13.28 -5.12
N LEU A 112 17.64 -14.01 -6.22
CA LEU A 112 17.61 -15.48 -6.19
C LEU A 112 18.93 -16.08 -5.67
N GLY A 113 20.07 -15.51 -6.09
CA GLY A 113 21.39 -15.95 -5.64
C GLY A 113 21.66 -15.67 -4.15
N SER A 114 21.10 -14.58 -3.59
CA SER A 114 21.34 -14.20 -2.19
C SER A 114 20.77 -15.19 -1.17
N ILE A 115 19.96 -16.16 -1.59
CA ILE A 115 19.49 -17.25 -0.74
C ILE A 115 20.65 -18.18 -0.32
N PHE A 116 21.63 -18.37 -1.22
CA PHE A 116 22.73 -19.30 -1.04
C PHE A 116 23.99 -18.65 -0.45
N VAL A 117 23.98 -17.34 -0.26
CA VAL A 117 25.09 -16.58 0.32
C VAL A 117 24.68 -16.09 1.69
N VAL A 118 25.47 -16.41 2.72
CA VAL A 118 25.26 -15.87 4.06
C VAL A 118 25.64 -14.39 4.04
N ALA A 119 24.65 -13.52 3.90
CA ALA A 119 24.88 -12.09 3.80
C ALA A 119 23.68 -11.28 4.38
N PRO A 120 23.91 -10.03 4.83
CA PRO A 120 22.95 -9.28 5.63
C PRO A 120 21.79 -8.66 4.82
N GLU A 121 21.76 -8.80 3.50
CA GLU A 121 20.87 -8.03 2.63
C GLU A 121 19.41 -8.47 2.77
N ASN A 122 19.13 -9.77 2.85
CA ASN A 122 17.77 -10.25 3.10
C ASN A 122 17.27 -9.83 4.50
N PHE A 123 18.16 -9.78 5.47
CA PHE A 123 17.86 -9.28 6.81
C PHE A 123 17.53 -7.79 6.75
N TYR A 124 18.37 -6.99 6.10
CA TYR A 124 18.13 -5.56 5.90
C TYR A 124 16.79 -5.29 5.20
N MET A 125 16.53 -6.01 4.11
CA MET A 125 15.32 -5.86 3.32
C MET A 125 14.05 -6.20 4.10
N LEU A 126 14.11 -7.09 5.10
CA LEU A 126 12.98 -7.34 6.00
C LEU A 126 12.56 -6.09 6.77
N PHE A 127 13.50 -5.38 7.38
CA PHE A 127 13.21 -4.14 8.13
C PHE A 127 12.80 -3.02 7.19
N TRP A 128 13.44 -2.91 6.02
CA TRP A 128 13.09 -1.95 4.98
C TRP A 128 11.64 -2.16 4.50
N ALA A 129 11.27 -3.41 4.19
CA ALA A 129 9.93 -3.79 3.75
C ALA A 129 8.88 -3.64 4.87
N ALA A 130 9.23 -3.93 6.12
CA ALA A 130 8.36 -3.70 7.27
C ALA A 130 8.07 -2.20 7.46
N ALA A 131 9.09 -1.34 7.36
CA ALA A 131 8.91 0.11 7.42
C ALA A 131 7.98 0.60 6.30
N LEU A 132 8.16 0.09 5.09
CA LEU A 132 7.28 0.37 3.95
C LEU A 132 5.84 -0.11 4.20
N LEU A 133 5.66 -1.30 4.78
CA LEU A 133 4.33 -1.83 5.11
C LEU A 133 3.61 -0.94 6.12
N PHE A 134 4.25 -0.56 7.22
CA PHE A 134 3.65 0.33 8.22
C PHE A 134 3.30 1.70 7.63
N LEU A 135 4.17 2.23 6.76
CA LEU A 135 3.86 3.45 6.01
C LEU A 135 2.63 3.26 5.11
N GLY A 136 2.54 2.13 4.41
CA GLY A 136 1.38 1.78 3.59
C GLY A 136 0.09 1.61 4.39
N LEU A 137 0.15 0.99 5.57
CA LEU A 137 -0.99 0.86 6.49
C LEU A 137 -1.49 2.24 6.95
N ALA A 138 -0.58 3.14 7.30
CA ALA A 138 -0.95 4.52 7.68
C ALA A 138 -1.60 5.29 6.53
N VAL A 139 -1.09 5.13 5.30
CA VAL A 139 -1.68 5.74 4.09
C VAL A 139 -3.05 5.16 3.77
N LYS A 140 -3.24 3.85 3.95
CA LYS A 140 -4.51 3.18 3.73
C LYS A 140 -5.56 3.65 4.74
N ASP A 141 -5.23 3.68 6.02
CA ASP A 141 -6.12 4.15 7.08
C ASP A 141 -6.53 5.62 6.85
N ALA A 142 -5.60 6.46 6.35
CA ALA A 142 -5.89 7.83 5.97
C ALA A 142 -6.86 7.96 4.78
N LYS A 143 -7.03 6.93 3.95
CA LYS A 143 -7.97 6.92 2.81
C LYS A 143 -9.40 6.57 3.24
N ASP A 144 -9.56 5.78 4.29
CA ASP A 144 -10.84 5.26 4.75
C ASP A 144 -11.59 6.27 5.68
N THR A 145 -11.35 7.57 5.47
CA THR A 145 -11.77 8.72 6.33
C THR A 145 -13.28 8.85 6.57
N GLU A 146 -14.10 8.05 5.90
CA GLU A 146 -15.55 8.00 6.09
C GLU A 146 -15.97 7.22 7.35
N LYS A 147 -15.09 6.38 7.92
CA LYS A 147 -15.33 5.74 9.22
C LYS A 147 -14.52 6.48 10.28
N GLU A 148 -15.22 7.10 11.22
CA GLU A 148 -14.70 7.70 12.45
C GLU A 148 -14.06 6.61 13.34
N LYS A 149 -12.93 6.05 12.91
CA LYS A 149 -12.13 5.11 13.68
C LYS A 149 -11.04 5.88 14.42
N ASN A 150 -10.83 5.48 15.67
CA ASN A 150 -9.75 5.95 16.53
C ASN A 150 -8.42 6.01 15.76
N GLY A 151 -7.96 7.23 15.44
CA GLY A 151 -6.70 7.48 14.73
C GLY A 151 -5.43 7.06 15.47
N ALA A 152 -5.55 6.24 16.53
CA ALA A 152 -4.45 5.61 17.24
C ALA A 152 -3.72 4.58 16.36
N GLY A 153 -4.45 3.84 15.52
CA GLY A 153 -3.87 2.84 14.61
C GLY A 153 -2.89 3.46 13.60
N ALA A 154 -3.31 4.49 12.87
CA ALA A 154 -2.43 5.25 11.97
C ALA A 154 -1.24 5.89 12.71
N VAL A 155 -1.45 6.42 13.92
CA VAL A 155 -0.36 7.01 14.73
C VAL A 155 0.68 5.95 15.08
N LEU A 156 0.25 4.77 15.53
CA LEU A 156 1.15 3.67 15.85
C LEU A 156 1.91 3.19 14.61
N CYS A 157 1.24 3.08 13.46
CA CYS A 157 1.87 2.71 12.20
C CYS A 157 2.90 3.76 11.75
N LEU A 158 2.60 5.06 11.85
CA LEU A 158 3.55 6.13 11.52
C LEU A 158 4.75 6.13 12.46
N LEU A 159 4.52 5.88 13.76
CA LEU A 159 5.59 5.78 14.74
C LEU A 159 6.49 4.58 14.46
N ALA A 160 5.90 3.40 14.19
CA ALA A 160 6.64 2.18 13.84
C ALA A 160 7.40 2.32 12.52
N ALA A 161 6.78 2.87 11.47
CA ALA A 161 7.43 3.16 10.21
C ALA A 161 8.61 4.10 10.39
N GLY A 162 8.42 5.17 11.17
CA GLY A 162 9.48 6.12 11.52
C GLY A 162 10.61 5.44 12.28
N PHE A 163 10.30 4.68 13.33
CA PHE A 163 11.28 3.96 14.14
C PHE A 163 12.14 3.03 13.30
N LEU A 164 11.53 2.19 12.45
CA LEU A 164 12.27 1.31 11.56
C LEU A 164 13.08 2.09 10.52
N ALA A 165 12.52 3.16 9.94
CA ALA A 165 13.25 4.03 9.00
C ALA A 165 14.48 4.68 9.65
N GLY A 166 14.38 5.11 10.91
CA GLY A 166 15.51 5.62 11.69
C GLY A 166 16.60 4.57 11.90
N MET A 167 16.22 3.36 12.31
CA MET A 167 17.17 2.26 12.52
C MET A 167 17.92 1.89 11.24
N ILE A 168 17.20 1.62 10.15
CA ILE A 168 17.82 1.17 8.90
C ILE A 168 18.72 2.22 8.25
N THR A 169 18.47 3.51 8.51
CA THR A 169 19.32 4.62 8.03
C THR A 169 20.67 4.62 8.74
N VAL A 170 20.69 4.27 10.03
CA VAL A 170 21.94 4.09 10.79
C VAL A 170 22.69 2.85 10.34
N TRP A 171 21.97 1.76 10.02
CA TRP A 171 22.58 0.50 9.63
C TRP A 171 23.25 0.56 8.25
N HIS A 172 22.61 1.20 7.28
CA HIS A 172 23.05 1.20 5.89
C HIS A 172 22.56 2.45 5.14
N TYR A 173 23.37 2.95 4.20
CA TYR A 173 23.01 4.13 3.39
C TYR A 173 21.77 3.90 2.51
N LEU A 174 21.42 2.65 2.21
CA LEU A 174 20.19 2.30 1.48
C LEU A 174 18.92 2.78 2.22
N GLY A 175 19.05 3.14 3.51
CA GLY A 175 17.96 3.76 4.28
C GLY A 175 17.56 5.12 3.70
N LEU A 176 18.49 5.82 3.04
CA LEU A 176 18.22 7.08 2.34
C LEU A 176 17.21 6.89 1.19
N TYR A 177 17.19 5.73 0.52
CA TYR A 177 16.17 5.43 -0.50
C TYR A 177 14.76 5.35 0.10
N LEU A 178 14.63 4.84 1.34
CA LEU A 178 13.33 4.85 2.03
C LEU A 178 12.89 6.28 2.33
N LEU A 179 13.82 7.19 2.65
CA LEU A 179 13.49 8.60 2.88
C LEU A 179 12.92 9.27 1.61
N LEU A 180 13.40 8.88 0.42
CA LEU A 180 12.82 9.35 -0.85
C LEU A 180 11.37 8.85 -1.02
N VAL A 181 11.07 7.61 -0.64
CA VAL A 181 9.71 7.06 -0.65
C VAL A 181 8.83 7.80 0.37
N ILE A 182 9.33 8.05 1.57
CA ILE A 182 8.62 8.83 2.60
C ILE A 182 8.34 10.24 2.09
N LEU A 183 9.31 10.90 1.44
CA LEU A 183 9.13 12.22 0.84
C LEU A 183 8.10 12.18 -0.29
N TYR A 184 8.12 11.17 -1.16
CA TYR A 184 7.10 10.97 -2.18
C TYR A 184 5.70 10.85 -1.55
N VAL A 185 5.55 9.99 -0.53
CA VAL A 185 4.29 9.83 0.19
C VAL A 185 3.86 11.15 0.81
N TRP A 186 4.81 11.89 1.37
CA TRP A 186 4.55 13.17 2.00
C TRP A 186 4.05 14.21 0.98
N VAL A 187 4.65 14.30 -0.20
CA VAL A 187 4.21 15.21 -1.27
C VAL A 187 2.85 14.79 -1.81
N VAL A 188 2.66 13.51 -2.13
CA VAL A 188 1.46 13.02 -2.82
C VAL A 188 0.25 12.89 -1.89
N PHE A 189 0.47 12.59 -0.62
CA PHE A 189 -0.58 12.40 0.38
C PHE A 189 -0.57 13.48 1.47
N TRP A 190 0.02 14.65 1.19
CA TRP A 190 0.22 15.75 2.15
C TRP A 190 -1.04 16.11 2.95
N SER A 191 -2.20 16.14 2.28
CA SER A 191 -3.49 16.50 2.90
C SER A 191 -4.15 15.38 3.69
N ARG A 192 -3.76 14.12 3.45
CA ARG A 192 -4.42 12.93 4.02
C ARG A 192 -3.72 12.42 5.28
N VAL A 193 -2.39 12.47 5.32
CA VAL A 193 -1.61 11.98 6.46
C VAL A 193 -1.56 13.04 7.57
N LYS A 194 -2.60 13.07 8.40
CA LYS A 194 -2.62 13.89 9.62
C LYS A 194 -1.55 13.37 10.59
N LYS A 195 -0.87 14.27 11.32
CA LYS A 195 0.18 13.92 12.32
C LYS A 195 1.49 13.35 11.77
N LYS A 196 1.88 13.71 10.55
CA LYS A 196 3.19 13.39 9.93
C LYS A 196 4.43 13.58 10.83
N PHE A 197 4.40 14.50 11.80
CA PHE A 197 5.50 14.70 12.75
C PHE A 197 5.76 13.48 13.64
N VAL A 198 4.77 12.60 13.84
CA VAL A 198 4.93 11.34 14.57
C VAL A 198 5.96 10.43 13.88
N LEU A 199 5.99 10.42 12.54
CA LEU A 199 6.97 9.66 11.78
C LEU A 199 8.39 10.18 12.06
N LEU A 200 8.58 11.50 12.12
CA LEU A 200 9.87 12.10 12.46
C LEU A 200 10.31 11.76 13.89
N ILE A 201 9.38 11.81 14.86
CA ILE A 201 9.64 11.38 16.24
C ILE A 201 10.10 9.92 16.26
N GLY A 202 9.39 9.04 15.53
CA GLY A 202 9.77 7.64 15.37
C GLY A 202 11.19 7.50 14.82
N MET A 203 11.52 8.23 13.74
CA MET A 203 12.85 8.20 13.13
C MET A 203 13.96 8.60 14.09
N MET A 204 13.76 9.66 14.88
CA MET A 204 14.74 10.09 15.88
C MET A 204 14.92 9.03 16.97
N LEU A 205 13.83 8.42 17.45
CA LEU A 205 13.89 7.35 18.45
C LEU A 205 14.61 6.12 17.91
N GLY A 206 14.26 5.65 16.71
CA GLY A 206 14.85 4.46 16.10
C GLY A 206 16.32 4.64 15.76
N GLY A 207 16.68 5.79 15.17
CA GLY A 207 18.07 6.14 14.90
C GLY A 207 18.88 6.27 16.20
N GLY A 208 18.33 6.94 17.22
CA GLY A 208 18.97 7.09 18.52
C GLY A 208 19.23 5.77 19.23
N VAL A 209 18.23 4.88 19.29
CA VAL A 209 18.36 3.53 19.89
C VAL A 209 19.41 2.71 19.13
N SER A 210 19.36 2.72 17.81
CA SER A 210 20.32 1.97 16.99
C SER A 210 21.75 2.49 17.16
N CYS A 211 21.94 3.82 17.13
CA CYS A 211 23.25 4.43 17.36
C CYS A 211 23.78 4.10 18.75
N ALA A 212 22.93 4.16 19.78
CA ALA A 212 23.33 3.84 21.14
C ALA A 212 23.73 2.38 21.31
N HIS A 213 22.98 1.44 20.70
CA HIS A 213 23.29 0.01 20.74
C HIS A 213 24.65 -0.29 20.09
N ILE A 214 24.87 0.23 18.87
CA ILE A 214 26.12 0.02 18.14
C ILE A 214 27.29 0.71 18.86
N ALA A 215 27.09 1.91 19.38
CA ALA A 215 28.12 2.63 20.14
C ALA A 215 28.51 1.90 21.43
N ALA A 216 27.52 1.40 22.17
CA ALA A 216 27.75 0.61 23.38
C ALA A 216 28.54 -0.67 23.08
N ALA A 217 28.17 -1.39 22.00
CA ALA A 217 28.89 -2.58 21.56
C ALA A 217 30.33 -2.29 21.09
N ALA A 218 30.56 -1.11 20.52
CA ALA A 218 31.89 -0.66 20.09
C ALA A 218 32.72 -0.02 21.23
N GLY A 219 32.16 0.12 22.44
CA GLY A 219 32.81 0.83 23.55
C GLY A 219 33.04 2.33 23.29
N LYS A 220 32.25 2.93 22.40
CA LYS A 220 32.37 4.34 21.98
C LYS A 220 31.19 5.17 22.52
N SER A 221 31.37 6.49 22.56
CA SER A 221 30.23 7.39 22.76
C SER A 221 29.34 7.42 21.52
N ALA A 222 28.04 7.70 21.71
CA ALA A 222 27.10 7.83 20.60
C ALA A 222 27.50 8.93 19.61
N ALA A 223 28.12 10.02 20.09
CA ALA A 223 28.65 11.09 19.25
C ALA A 223 29.79 10.60 18.34
N ALA A 224 30.76 9.87 18.91
CA ALA A 224 31.86 9.32 18.13
C ALA A 224 31.38 8.29 17.09
N GLN A 225 30.31 7.54 17.41
CA GLN A 225 29.69 6.63 16.45
C GLN A 225 29.00 7.39 15.30
N PHE A 226 28.32 8.50 15.62
CA PHE A 226 27.71 9.36 14.61
C PHE A 226 28.75 9.99 13.67
N ASP A 227 29.89 10.44 14.21
CA ASP A 227 30.99 10.97 13.40
C ASP A 227 31.55 9.92 12.43
N GLY A 228 31.69 8.68 12.89
CA GLY A 228 32.09 7.55 12.04
C GLY A 228 31.11 7.29 10.89
N TRP A 229 29.81 7.32 11.19
CA TRP A 229 28.76 7.19 10.18
C TRP A 229 28.77 8.36 9.18
N MET A 230 28.99 9.59 9.63
CA MET A 230 29.14 10.76 8.76
C MET A 230 30.35 10.62 7.81
N MET A 231 31.45 10.06 8.28
CA MET A 231 32.60 9.75 7.42
C MET A 231 32.28 8.68 6.38
N GLU A 232 31.44 7.68 6.70
CA GLU A 232 30.98 6.70 5.71
C GLU A 232 30.09 7.33 4.64
N LEU A 233 29.18 8.23 5.02
CA LEU A 233 28.37 8.98 4.05
C LEU A 233 29.21 9.82 3.09
N GLN A 234 30.32 10.41 3.56
CA GLN A 234 31.23 11.17 2.69
C GLN A 234 31.88 10.29 1.61
N LYS A 235 31.98 8.97 1.84
CA LYS A 235 32.54 8.01 0.88
C LYS A 235 31.53 7.51 -0.15
N LEU A 236 30.24 7.87 -0.03
CA LEU A 236 29.19 7.44 -0.96
C LEU A 236 29.52 7.67 -2.44
N PRO A 237 30.07 8.83 -2.86
CA PRO A 237 30.39 9.06 -4.28
C PRO A 237 31.38 8.05 -4.85
N GLN A 238 32.29 7.54 -4.01
CA GLN A 238 33.28 6.55 -4.42
C GLN A 238 32.67 5.14 -4.49
N ARG A 239 31.75 4.78 -3.57
CA ARG A 239 31.09 3.46 -3.57
C ARG A 239 30.30 3.19 -4.86
N PHE A 240 29.60 4.21 -5.38
CA PHE A 240 28.86 4.10 -6.64
C PHE A 240 29.72 3.73 -7.86
N LEU A 241 31.05 3.89 -7.79
CA LEU A 241 31.96 3.63 -8.91
C LEU A 241 32.63 2.25 -8.84
N TYR A 242 32.64 1.58 -7.69
CA TYR A 242 33.49 0.40 -7.46
C TYR A 242 32.80 -0.79 -6.76
N GLU A 243 31.56 -0.66 -6.27
CA GLU A 243 30.89 -1.68 -5.46
C GLU A 243 29.76 -2.40 -6.23
N GLU A 244 29.48 -3.67 -5.86
CA GLU A 244 28.35 -4.43 -6.41
C GLU A 244 27.02 -3.80 -5.96
N THR A 245 26.49 -2.88 -6.77
CA THR A 245 25.28 -2.10 -6.48
C THR A 245 23.98 -2.78 -6.94
N GLU A 246 23.99 -4.10 -7.05
CA GLU A 246 22.90 -4.86 -7.67
C GLU A 246 21.58 -4.68 -6.90
N LEU A 247 21.60 -4.83 -5.56
CA LEU A 247 20.40 -4.64 -4.75
C LEU A 247 19.81 -3.24 -4.93
N GLU A 248 20.66 -2.21 -4.91
CA GLU A 248 20.26 -0.81 -5.05
C GLU A 248 19.62 -0.56 -6.41
N ASN A 249 20.22 -1.11 -7.47
CA ASN A 249 19.72 -0.97 -8.83
C ASN A 249 18.36 -1.64 -8.97
N TRP A 250 18.21 -2.89 -8.50
CA TRP A 250 16.93 -3.59 -8.53
C TRP A 250 15.85 -2.89 -7.69
N LEU A 251 16.21 -2.41 -6.49
CA LEU A 251 15.29 -1.68 -5.63
C LEU A 251 14.86 -0.35 -6.26
N PHE A 252 15.80 0.40 -6.84
CA PHE A 252 15.53 1.65 -7.53
C PHE A 252 14.61 1.43 -8.74
N CYS A 253 14.89 0.42 -9.57
CA CYS A 253 14.04 0.05 -10.68
C CYS A 253 12.63 -0.38 -10.23
N ALA A 254 12.52 -1.15 -9.15
CA ALA A 254 11.24 -1.61 -8.61
C ALA A 254 10.38 -0.44 -8.10
N ILE A 255 10.97 0.47 -7.31
CA ILE A 255 10.26 1.66 -6.82
C ILE A 255 9.95 2.62 -7.97
N GLY A 256 10.86 2.81 -8.92
CA GLY A 256 10.62 3.60 -10.14
C GLY A 256 9.44 3.06 -10.95
N ALA A 257 9.39 1.74 -11.18
CA ALA A 257 8.28 1.08 -11.84
C ALA A 257 6.96 1.25 -11.08
N ALA A 258 6.98 1.19 -9.74
CA ALA A 258 5.80 1.42 -8.91
C ALA A 258 5.27 2.86 -9.04
N VAL A 259 6.15 3.86 -9.01
CA VAL A 259 5.82 5.28 -9.20
C VAL A 259 5.23 5.50 -10.60
N LEU A 260 5.85 4.95 -11.64
CA LEU A 260 5.35 5.04 -13.01
C LEU A 260 3.96 4.41 -13.16
N CYS A 261 3.76 3.19 -12.66
CA CYS A 261 2.47 2.51 -12.69
C CYS A 261 1.37 3.35 -12.04
N ARG A 262 1.67 3.97 -10.90
CA ARG A 262 0.72 4.84 -10.21
C ARG A 262 0.40 6.10 -11.01
N ASN A 263 1.41 6.78 -11.54
CA ASN A 263 1.22 8.01 -12.30
C ASN A 263 0.40 7.73 -13.57
N LEU A 264 0.66 6.63 -14.27
CA LEU A 264 -0.14 6.17 -15.41
C LEU A 264 -1.60 5.86 -15.01
N ALA A 265 -1.80 5.16 -13.88
CA ALA A 265 -3.15 4.89 -13.36
C ALA A 265 -3.91 6.19 -13.02
N ALA A 266 -3.22 7.20 -12.47
CA ALA A 266 -3.83 8.50 -12.18
C ALA A 266 -4.21 9.29 -13.45
N LEU A 267 -3.37 9.24 -14.50
CA LEU A 267 -3.65 9.88 -15.79
C LEU A 267 -4.86 9.25 -16.49
N THR A 268 -4.92 7.93 -16.54
CA THR A 268 -6.05 7.20 -17.15
C THR A 268 -7.37 7.43 -16.39
N ALA A 269 -7.33 7.50 -15.05
CA ALA A 269 -8.50 7.84 -14.24
C ALA A 269 -9.02 9.26 -14.54
N LYS A 270 -8.11 10.25 -14.66
CA LYS A 270 -8.48 11.63 -15.00
C LYS A 270 -9.06 11.75 -16.41
N GLY A 271 -8.55 10.97 -17.38
CA GLY A 271 -9.09 10.89 -18.74
C GLY A 271 -10.54 10.38 -18.75
N LYS A 272 -10.81 9.27 -18.05
CA LYS A 272 -12.17 8.71 -17.94
C LYS A 272 -13.16 9.67 -17.27
N SER A 273 -12.75 10.37 -16.21
CA SER A 273 -13.61 11.37 -15.56
C SER A 273 -13.97 12.52 -16.50
N ARG A 274 -13.01 12.97 -17.33
CA ARG A 274 -13.26 14.02 -18.32
C ARG A 274 -14.16 13.55 -19.45
N GLU A 275 -13.98 12.32 -19.95
CA GLU A 275 -14.88 11.72 -20.95
C GLU A 275 -16.31 11.57 -20.40
N GLN A 276 -16.46 11.15 -19.14
CA GLN A 276 -17.78 11.10 -18.48
C GLN A 276 -18.41 12.49 -18.32
N GLU A 277 -17.63 13.50 -17.93
CA GLU A 277 -18.12 14.87 -17.78
C GLU A 277 -18.53 15.48 -19.14
N GLU A 278 -17.74 15.27 -20.19
CA GLU A 278 -18.05 15.68 -21.56
C GLU A 278 -19.28 14.93 -22.12
N ALA A 279 -19.44 13.63 -21.83
CA ALA A 279 -20.61 12.86 -22.23
C ALA A 279 -21.90 13.31 -21.52
N VAL A 280 -21.83 13.64 -20.22
CA VAL A 280 -22.96 14.20 -19.46
C VAL A 280 -23.33 15.58 -19.99
N LEU A 281 -22.35 16.43 -20.32
CA LEU A 281 -22.60 17.75 -20.91
C LEU A 281 -23.25 17.65 -22.30
N ALA A 282 -22.77 16.73 -23.14
CA ALA A 282 -23.34 16.47 -24.47
C ALA A 282 -24.79 15.96 -24.39
N SER A 283 -25.08 15.05 -23.45
CA SER A 283 -26.44 14.57 -23.22
C SER A 283 -27.37 15.68 -22.71
N SER A 284 -26.90 16.55 -21.82
CA SER A 284 -27.68 17.67 -21.27
C SER A 284 -28.03 18.71 -22.35
N ASN A 285 -27.08 19.04 -23.23
CA ASN A 285 -27.31 19.95 -24.35
C ASN A 285 -28.29 19.38 -25.39
N THR A 286 -28.25 18.07 -25.63
CA THR A 286 -29.17 17.39 -26.56
C THR A 286 -30.63 17.44 -26.05
N ILE A 287 -30.83 17.27 -24.74
CA ILE A 287 -32.16 17.37 -24.12
C ILE A 287 -32.72 18.80 -24.25
N GLN A 288 -31.90 19.84 -24.06
CA GLN A 288 -32.31 21.24 -24.23
C GLN A 288 -32.63 21.62 -25.68
N GLU A 289 -31.92 21.08 -26.67
CA GLU A 289 -32.26 21.30 -28.09
C GLU A 289 -33.55 20.61 -28.52
N THR A 290 -33.87 19.47 -27.92
CA THR A 290 -35.10 18.72 -28.22
C THR A 290 -36.34 19.44 -27.67
N ASP A 291 -36.22 20.09 -26.50
CA ASP A 291 -37.29 20.92 -25.91
C ASP A 291 -37.50 22.26 -26.64
N ARG A 292 -36.50 22.73 -27.40
CA ARG A 292 -36.58 23.99 -28.17
C ARG A 292 -37.27 23.87 -29.52
N LYS A 293 -37.51 22.65 -30.03
CA LYS A 293 -38.25 22.41 -31.28
C LYS A 293 -39.72 22.03 -30.98
N VAL A 294 -40.49 22.99 -30.47
CA VAL A 294 -41.96 22.91 -30.50
C VAL A 294 -42.44 23.41 -31.86
N PRO A 295 -43.38 22.71 -32.55
CA PRO A 295 -43.86 23.14 -33.86
C PRO A 295 -44.69 24.43 -33.73
N GLN A 296 -44.39 25.39 -34.60
CA GLN A 296 -45.19 26.59 -34.83
C GLN A 296 -46.63 26.17 -35.18
N LYS A 297 -47.60 26.44 -34.30
CA LYS A 297 -49.02 26.18 -34.52
C LYS A 297 -49.78 27.51 -34.58
N THR A 298 -50.50 27.61 -35.68
CA THR A 298 -51.36 28.67 -36.19
C THR A 298 -52.30 29.28 -35.15
N GLU A 299 -52.46 30.59 -35.23
CA GLU A 299 -53.48 31.39 -34.56
C GLU A 299 -54.87 30.78 -34.75
N THR A 300 -55.52 30.43 -33.65
CA THR A 300 -56.99 30.38 -33.54
C THR A 300 -57.32 30.67 -32.08
N GLU A 301 -57.89 31.84 -31.83
CA GLU A 301 -58.50 32.21 -30.56
C GLU A 301 -59.72 31.31 -30.33
N ASP A 302 -59.68 30.49 -29.29
CA ASP A 302 -60.85 29.85 -28.70
C ASP A 302 -60.87 30.18 -27.21
N GLU A 303 -61.75 31.12 -26.84
CA GLU A 303 -62.00 31.56 -25.46
C GLU A 303 -62.62 30.40 -24.66
N ARG A 304 -61.92 29.92 -23.61
CA ARG A 304 -62.49 29.00 -22.63
C ARG A 304 -63.33 29.76 -21.59
N PRO A 305 -64.47 29.21 -21.09
CA PRO A 305 -65.53 30.01 -20.44
C PRO A 305 -65.29 30.41 -18.97
N ASP A 306 -64.16 30.05 -18.36
CA ASP A 306 -64.12 29.85 -16.91
C ASP A 306 -63.45 30.98 -16.08
N SER A 307 -63.20 32.16 -16.65
CA SER A 307 -62.38 33.20 -15.95
C SER A 307 -63.14 34.39 -15.35
N TYR A 308 -64.48 34.36 -15.32
CA TYR A 308 -65.29 35.49 -14.83
C TYR A 308 -66.49 35.02 -14.01
N PHE A 309 -66.80 35.72 -12.92
CA PHE A 309 -68.11 35.61 -12.29
C PHE A 309 -68.91 36.91 -12.48
N ILE A 310 -70.23 36.76 -12.62
CA ILE A 310 -71.16 37.88 -12.81
C ILE A 310 -71.82 38.16 -11.47
N ALA A 311 -71.60 39.35 -10.91
CA ALA A 311 -72.29 39.78 -9.69
C ALA A 311 -73.77 40.08 -9.98
N GLN A 312 -74.64 40.07 -8.96
CA GLN A 312 -76.08 40.34 -9.12
C GLN A 312 -76.42 41.71 -9.74
N ASP A 313 -75.44 42.62 -9.81
CA ASP A 313 -75.50 43.93 -10.46
C ASP A 313 -74.91 43.95 -11.90
N GLY A 314 -74.78 42.79 -12.55
CA GLY A 314 -74.43 42.65 -13.98
C GLY A 314 -72.96 42.93 -14.34
N ARG A 315 -72.09 43.23 -13.38
CA ARG A 315 -70.66 43.48 -13.63
C ARG A 315 -69.87 42.17 -13.73
N LYS A 316 -69.02 42.07 -14.76
CA LYS A 316 -68.06 40.96 -14.95
C LYS A 316 -66.79 41.22 -14.16
N VAL A 317 -66.49 40.36 -13.19
CA VAL A 317 -65.24 40.42 -12.41
C VAL A 317 -64.35 39.25 -12.83
N LYS A 318 -63.13 39.56 -13.29
CA LYS A 318 -62.14 38.56 -13.72
C LYS A 318 -61.38 38.03 -12.50
N TYR A 319 -61.19 36.72 -12.42
CA TYR A 319 -60.39 36.13 -11.35
C TYR A 319 -58.91 36.54 -11.48
N LEU A 320 -58.29 36.88 -10.35
CA LEU A 320 -56.85 37.13 -10.27
C LEU A 320 -56.14 35.79 -10.10
N ASP A 321 -55.23 35.45 -11.00
CA ASP A 321 -54.41 34.25 -10.86
C ASP A 321 -53.48 34.38 -9.66
N ASN A 322 -53.42 33.33 -8.84
CA ASN A 322 -52.64 33.30 -7.60
C ASN A 322 -51.15 33.50 -7.93
N PRO A 323 -50.52 34.60 -7.48
CA PRO A 323 -49.13 34.92 -7.83
C PRO A 323 -48.09 34.11 -7.05
N LEU A 324 -48.53 33.26 -6.11
CA LEU A 324 -47.64 32.38 -5.34
C LEU A 324 -47.58 30.99 -6.01
N PRO A 325 -46.38 30.41 -6.20
CA PRO A 325 -46.27 29.03 -6.66
C PRO A 325 -46.98 28.14 -5.63
N VAL A 326 -48.06 27.49 -6.07
CA VAL A 326 -48.80 26.55 -5.23
C VAL A 326 -47.85 25.46 -4.71
N PRO A 327 -48.06 24.96 -3.47
CA PRO A 327 -47.25 23.88 -2.92
C PRO A 327 -47.20 22.72 -3.92
N LYS A 328 -45.98 22.24 -4.23
CA LYS A 328 -45.80 21.15 -5.20
C LYS A 328 -46.66 19.97 -4.77
N LYS A 329 -47.65 19.61 -5.60
CA LYS A 329 -48.46 18.40 -5.44
C LYS A 329 -47.51 17.21 -5.34
N HIS A 330 -47.61 16.42 -4.27
CA HIS A 330 -46.82 15.21 -4.12
C HIS A 330 -47.09 14.26 -5.30
N VAL A 331 -46.11 14.14 -6.20
CA VAL A 331 -46.11 13.12 -7.24
C VAL A 331 -45.54 11.85 -6.60
N LYS A 332 -46.29 10.74 -6.66
CA LYS A 332 -45.79 9.44 -6.20
C LYS A 332 -44.53 9.11 -7.00
N LYS A 333 -43.42 8.92 -6.30
CA LYS A 333 -42.17 8.43 -6.88
C LYS A 333 -42.24 6.91 -6.94
N GLU A 334 -42.31 6.34 -8.13
CA GLU A 334 -42.17 4.89 -8.31
C GLU A 334 -40.67 4.54 -8.17
N MET A 335 -40.37 3.59 -7.27
CA MET A 335 -39.01 3.06 -7.14
C MET A 335 -38.81 1.98 -8.20
N ASN A 336 -38.01 2.29 -9.22
CA ASN A 336 -37.50 1.27 -10.13
C ASN A 336 -36.28 0.65 -9.45
N PHE A 337 -36.42 -0.61 -9.06
CA PHE A 337 -35.28 -1.41 -8.61
C PHE A 337 -34.43 -1.75 -9.84
N ALA A 338 -33.12 -1.54 -9.74
CA ALA A 338 -32.16 -2.06 -10.71
C ALA A 338 -32.01 -3.56 -10.48
N ILE A 339 -33.03 -4.33 -10.87
CA ILE A 339 -32.88 -5.75 -11.13
C ILE A 339 -32.63 -5.77 -12.64
N ASP A 340 -31.37 -5.98 -13.01
CA ASP A 340 -31.05 -6.28 -14.40
C ASP A 340 -31.83 -7.55 -14.74
N ASP A 341 -32.71 -7.48 -15.74
CA ASP A 341 -33.40 -8.63 -16.30
C ASP A 341 -32.32 -9.58 -16.84
N VAL A 342 -31.89 -10.51 -16.00
CA VAL A 342 -31.11 -11.67 -16.43
C VAL A 342 -32.10 -12.56 -17.16
N GLU A 343 -32.07 -12.51 -18.49
CA GLU A 343 -32.60 -13.58 -19.34
C GLU A 343 -31.88 -14.88 -18.96
N GLY A 344 -32.43 -15.58 -17.97
CA GLY A 344 -31.94 -16.83 -17.44
C GLY A 344 -32.99 -17.36 -16.49
N ASP A 345 -33.58 -18.49 -16.87
CA ASP A 345 -34.59 -19.25 -16.13
C ASP A 345 -34.26 -19.27 -14.62
N PHE A 346 -35.05 -18.56 -13.82
CA PHE A 346 -34.86 -18.47 -12.38
C PHE A 346 -35.45 -19.74 -11.76
N ASP A 347 -34.59 -20.74 -11.53
CA ASP A 347 -34.91 -21.93 -10.75
C ASP A 347 -35.20 -21.50 -9.31
N ILE A 348 -36.47 -21.62 -8.89
CA ILE A 348 -36.97 -21.28 -7.56
C ILE A 348 -36.56 -22.40 -6.59
N ASN A 349 -35.26 -22.56 -6.37
CA ASN A 349 -34.68 -23.36 -5.30
C ASN A 349 -33.55 -22.57 -4.65
N ASP A 350 -33.93 -21.47 -4.00
CA ASP A 350 -33.09 -20.81 -3.01
C ASP A 350 -32.94 -21.75 -1.80
N ASP A 351 -31.82 -22.48 -1.74
CA ASP A 351 -31.40 -23.39 -0.65
C ASP A 351 -31.08 -22.63 0.67
N PHE A 352 -32.03 -21.84 1.18
CA PHE A 352 -31.90 -21.19 2.50
C PHE A 352 -32.72 -21.84 3.61
N ASP A 353 -33.48 -22.89 3.32
CA ASP A 353 -34.19 -23.68 4.33
C ASP A 353 -33.62 -25.10 4.43
N LEU A 354 -32.98 -25.40 5.58
CA LEU A 354 -32.65 -26.77 5.95
C LEU A 354 -33.96 -27.55 6.17
N GLN A 355 -34.26 -28.50 5.30
CA GLN A 355 -35.39 -29.41 5.47
C GLN A 355 -35.12 -30.37 6.63
N ILE A 356 -35.77 -30.12 7.77
CA ILE A 356 -35.78 -31.02 8.92
C ILE A 356 -36.68 -32.21 8.57
N ASN A 357 -36.11 -33.41 8.60
CA ASN A 357 -36.82 -34.65 8.29
C ASN A 357 -37.79 -34.99 9.44
N SER A 358 -39.00 -35.44 9.11
CA SER A 358 -40.11 -35.65 10.07
C SER A 358 -39.94 -36.86 11.00
N GLY A 359 -38.71 -37.32 11.23
CA GLY A 359 -38.35 -38.40 12.15
C GLY A 359 -37.11 -38.08 13.00
N ASP A 360 -36.73 -36.82 13.08
CA ASP A 360 -35.60 -36.37 13.92
C ASP A 360 -36.10 -36.12 15.36
N ASP A 361 -36.04 -37.18 16.18
CA ASP A 361 -36.34 -37.12 17.62
C ASP A 361 -35.18 -36.40 18.34
N PHE A 362 -35.36 -35.10 18.60
CA PHE A 362 -34.46 -34.26 19.41
C PHE A 362 -34.55 -34.57 20.92
N ASP A 363 -34.40 -35.85 21.30
CA ASP A 363 -34.23 -36.27 22.70
C ASP A 363 -32.88 -36.98 22.88
N ILE A 364 -31.81 -36.20 23.17
CA ILE A 364 -30.63 -36.62 23.94
C ILE A 364 -30.18 -35.47 24.86
#